data_AF-A0A2N0ZTU4-F1
#
_entry.id   AF-A0A2N0ZTU4-F1
#
_cell.length_a   1.000
_cell.length_b   1.000
_cell.length_c   1.000
_cell.angle_alpha   90.00
_cell.angle_beta   90.00
_cell.angle_gamma   90.00
#
_symmetry.space_group_name_H-M   'P 1'
#
loop_
_entity.id
_entity.type
_entity.pdbx_description
1 polymer ?
#
loop_
_entity_poly.entity_id
_entity_poly.type
_entity_poly.pdbx_seq_one_letter_code
_entity_poly.pdbx_strand_id
1 'polypeptide(L)'
;MSAQTFFVWDIHQITCTPSKDSSWEQATQDFEALRQQPVDDISPNIIELADRLVDEARTSDYSEVFYESYVNTNLEMKTHPKTACVAIPTPEALHGEALDVIVPLCEELGLVFYDTRGMVAYPDGTIYPPNIARGMALLKEKRALAKQSADIYKPEAQVPRDREDFEKILHPFMHDCLERYGYQRSQVTSANVIDSLEVDGCTKPMPYGHVRLTGGAEGKNGYFILKIHAYFVSPAFEEIYDKVSLPTELRQQFPYLKLDYMNVCYSSFSDKQKQIPEFINTEFVSKLDEVDQIDSYNQLFLLLHNKIAKGHSHGESADIQLILAKLAGREDYDDLIIQYRELIDNSPNDYVKNRMNERWDRLLEILSTVEPLE
;
A
#
# COMPACT_ATOMS: atom_id res chain seq x y z
N MET A 1 26.74 18.74 -28.35
CA MET A 1 26.16 19.94 -27.71
C MET A 1 25.05 19.42 -26.82
N SER A 2 25.17 19.57 -25.49
CA SER A 2 24.11 19.15 -24.58
C SER A 2 22.87 20.00 -24.85
N ALA A 3 21.73 19.36 -25.06
CA ALA A 3 20.47 20.07 -25.16
C ALA A 3 20.21 20.70 -23.79
N GLN A 4 20.33 22.03 -23.69
CA GLN A 4 19.87 22.77 -22.52
C GLN A 4 18.37 22.51 -22.39
N THR A 5 17.98 21.86 -21.31
CA THR A 5 16.61 21.37 -21.10
C THR A 5 15.75 22.39 -20.39
N PHE A 6 16.33 23.18 -19.48
CA PHE A 6 15.61 24.11 -18.61
C PHE A 6 16.03 25.56 -18.83
N PHE A 7 15.04 26.43 -18.75
CA PHE A 7 15.17 27.86 -18.95
C PHE A 7 14.33 28.62 -17.93
N VAL A 8 14.83 29.78 -17.51
CA VAL A 8 14.14 30.64 -16.55
C VAL A 8 14.16 32.10 -17.00
N TRP A 9 13.14 32.86 -16.65
CA TRP A 9 13.13 34.31 -16.76
C TRP A 9 12.30 34.95 -15.66
N ASP A 10 12.60 36.21 -15.37
CA ASP A 10 11.96 36.97 -14.29
C ASP A 10 10.85 37.89 -14.82
N ILE A 11 9.63 37.71 -14.30
CA ILE A 11 8.46 38.52 -14.67
C ILE A 11 8.60 40.00 -14.24
N HIS A 12 9.48 40.30 -13.29
CA HIS A 12 9.74 41.65 -12.79
C HIS A 12 10.75 42.42 -13.65
N GLN A 13 11.68 41.71 -14.30
CA GLN A 13 12.62 42.31 -15.25
C GLN A 13 11.99 42.47 -16.63
N ILE A 14 11.14 41.50 -17.01
CA ILE A 14 10.45 41.50 -18.29
C ILE A 14 9.00 41.16 -18.03
N THR A 15 8.13 42.15 -18.20
CA THR A 15 6.71 42.02 -17.91
C THR A 15 6.01 41.13 -18.94
N CYS A 16 6.16 39.82 -18.79
CA CYS A 16 5.26 38.81 -19.34
C CYS A 16 4.35 38.38 -18.19
N THR A 17 3.32 39.19 -17.90
CA THR A 17 2.26 38.75 -16.99
C THR A 17 1.43 37.71 -17.74
N PRO A 18 1.35 36.45 -17.28
CA PRO A 18 0.48 35.48 -17.92
C PRO A 18 -0.95 36.02 -17.90
N SER A 19 -1.57 36.12 -19.07
CA SER A 19 -3.03 36.25 -19.11
C SER A 19 -3.64 34.98 -18.49
N LYS A 20 -4.84 35.08 -17.91
CA LYS A 20 -5.58 33.89 -17.44
C LYS A 20 -5.82 32.84 -18.55
N ASP A 21 -5.61 33.21 -19.81
CA ASP A 21 -5.78 32.39 -21.00
C ASP A 21 -4.44 31.90 -21.60
N SER A 22 -3.32 32.08 -20.90
CA SER A 22 -1.99 31.70 -21.41
C SER A 22 -1.92 30.19 -21.65
N SER A 23 -1.46 29.80 -22.84
CA SER A 23 -1.26 28.40 -23.21
C SER A 23 0.22 28.05 -23.31
N TRP A 24 0.53 26.75 -23.41
CA TRP A 24 1.90 26.28 -23.63
C TRP A 24 2.49 26.82 -24.95
N GLU A 25 1.67 26.96 -25.99
CA GLU A 25 2.08 27.51 -27.28
C GLU A 25 2.50 28.98 -27.16
N GLN A 26 1.76 29.78 -26.39
CA GLN A 26 2.12 31.18 -26.14
C GLN A 26 3.42 31.28 -25.35
N ALA A 27 3.58 30.46 -24.31
CA ALA A 27 4.79 30.46 -23.49
C ALA A 27 6.04 30.02 -24.30
N THR A 28 5.88 29.13 -25.26
CA THR A 28 6.96 28.72 -26.18
C THR A 28 7.34 29.86 -27.13
N GLN A 29 6.36 30.64 -27.62
CA GLN A 29 6.64 31.83 -28.43
C GLN A 29 7.36 32.91 -27.62
N ASP A 30 6.92 33.14 -26.37
CA ASP A 30 7.56 34.09 -25.46
C ASP A 30 8.99 33.65 -25.15
N PHE A 31 9.22 32.36 -24.88
CA PHE A 31 10.56 31.80 -24.70
C PHE A 31 11.48 32.07 -25.90
N GLU A 32 11.05 31.78 -27.13
CA GLU A 32 11.88 32.00 -28.33
C GLU A 32 12.21 33.49 -28.55
N ALA A 33 11.28 34.39 -28.22
CA ALA A 33 11.52 35.82 -28.26
C ALA A 33 12.53 36.25 -27.18
N LEU A 34 12.36 35.78 -25.94
CA LEU A 34 13.19 36.15 -24.80
C LEU A 34 14.60 35.54 -24.88
N ARG A 35 14.76 34.34 -25.43
CA ARG A 35 16.08 33.70 -25.57
C ARG A 35 17.04 34.51 -26.44
N GLN A 36 16.51 35.34 -27.33
CA GLN A 36 17.28 36.19 -28.25
C GLN A 36 17.36 37.64 -27.79
N GLN A 37 16.61 38.03 -26.76
CA GLN A 37 16.54 39.41 -26.30
C GLN A 37 17.72 39.70 -25.35
N PRO A 38 18.60 40.66 -25.70
CA PRO A 38 19.68 41.07 -24.81
C PRO A 38 19.15 41.91 -23.64
N VAL A 39 19.81 41.80 -22.49
CA VAL A 39 19.58 42.63 -21.31
C VAL A 39 20.89 43.23 -20.81
N ASP A 40 20.82 44.36 -20.11
CA ASP A 40 22.00 45.01 -19.56
C ASP A 40 22.63 44.19 -18.43
N ASP A 41 21.82 43.52 -17.61
CA ASP A 41 22.23 42.64 -16.53
C ASP A 41 21.22 41.49 -16.35
N ILE A 42 21.67 40.34 -15.83
CA ILE A 42 20.80 39.21 -15.48
C ILE A 42 20.00 39.57 -14.22
N SER A 43 18.71 39.19 -14.17
CA SER A 43 17.87 39.46 -13.00
C SER A 43 18.54 38.98 -11.70
N PRO A 44 18.50 39.79 -10.62
CA PRO A 44 18.93 39.38 -9.28
C PRO A 44 18.23 38.11 -8.79
N ASN A 45 16.97 37.87 -9.16
CA ASN A 45 16.23 36.67 -8.76
C ASN A 45 16.78 35.39 -9.43
N ILE A 46 17.32 35.51 -10.65
CA ILE A 46 17.99 34.38 -11.33
C ILE A 46 19.36 34.11 -10.70
N ILE A 47 20.07 35.16 -10.24
CA ILE A 47 21.31 35.00 -9.48
C ILE A 47 21.03 34.31 -8.14
N GLU A 48 19.99 34.74 -7.42
CA GLU A 48 19.54 34.11 -6.17
C GLU A 48 19.14 32.64 -6.39
N LEU A 49 18.44 32.32 -7.48
CA LEU A 49 18.15 30.93 -7.86
C LEU A 49 19.43 30.11 -7.96
N ALA A 50 20.46 30.63 -8.62
CA ALA A 50 21.73 29.93 -8.79
C ALA A 50 22.48 29.74 -7.46
N ASP A 51 22.45 30.72 -6.56
CA ASP A 51 23.04 30.59 -5.22
C ASP A 51 22.29 29.53 -4.37
N ARG A 52 20.95 29.54 -4.39
CA ARG A 52 20.14 28.53 -3.69
C ARG A 52 20.30 27.12 -4.26
N LEU A 53 20.49 26.99 -5.58
CA LEU A 53 20.81 25.69 -6.18
C LEU A 53 22.16 25.14 -5.72
N VAL A 54 23.16 26.01 -5.50
CA VAL A 54 24.45 25.60 -4.94
C VAL A 54 24.30 25.11 -3.50
N ASP A 55 23.47 25.78 -2.70
CA ASP A 55 23.22 25.37 -1.31
C ASP A 55 22.44 24.05 -1.23
N GLU A 56 21.40 23.88 -2.05
CA GLU A 56 20.65 22.61 -2.16
C GLU A 56 21.55 21.46 -2.63
N ALA A 57 22.38 21.70 -3.65
CA ALA A 57 23.31 20.71 -4.17
C ALA A 57 24.31 20.20 -3.13
N ARG A 58 24.67 21.03 -2.13
CA ARG A 58 25.58 20.66 -1.05
C ARG A 58 24.94 19.85 0.07
N THR A 59 23.62 19.67 0.04
CA THR A 59 22.93 18.80 1.00
C THR A 59 23.17 17.33 0.65
N SER A 60 23.24 16.46 1.66
CA SER A 60 23.45 15.01 1.45
C SER A 60 22.22 14.26 0.93
N ASP A 61 21.12 14.96 0.70
CA ASP A 61 19.82 14.39 0.32
C ASP A 61 19.71 14.12 -1.19
N TYR A 62 20.65 14.60 -2.02
CA TYR A 62 20.61 14.49 -3.48
C TYR A 62 21.79 13.66 -4.04
N SER A 63 21.66 13.25 -5.31
CA SER A 63 22.66 12.42 -5.98
C SER A 63 24.00 13.13 -6.19
N GLU A 64 25.11 12.37 -6.26
CA GLU A 64 26.44 12.95 -6.59
C GLU A 64 26.43 13.69 -7.93
N VAL A 65 25.63 13.21 -8.89
CA VAL A 65 25.44 13.85 -10.19
C VAL A 65 24.76 15.21 -10.03
N PHE A 66 23.78 15.34 -9.11
CA PHE A 66 23.12 16.61 -8.79
C PHE A 66 24.10 17.61 -8.18
N TYR A 67 24.92 17.15 -7.22
CA TYR A 67 26.00 17.95 -6.65
C TYR A 67 26.95 18.47 -7.74
N GLU A 68 27.50 17.58 -8.56
CA GLU A 68 28.46 17.95 -9.61
C GLU A 68 27.86 18.93 -10.63
N SER A 69 26.57 18.79 -10.94
CA SER A 69 25.89 19.61 -11.93
C SER A 69 25.61 21.03 -11.45
N TYR A 70 25.35 21.22 -10.14
CA TYR A 70 24.87 22.51 -9.63
C TYR A 70 25.81 23.23 -8.67
N VAL A 71 26.87 22.58 -8.15
CA VAL A 71 27.78 23.17 -7.15
C VAL A 71 28.49 24.46 -7.61
N ASN A 72 28.56 24.70 -8.93
CA ASN A 72 29.19 25.88 -9.53
C ASN A 72 28.22 26.80 -10.29
N THR A 73 26.90 26.56 -10.21
CA THR A 73 25.90 27.30 -11.03
C THR A 73 26.03 28.81 -10.87
N ASN A 74 26.26 29.29 -9.65
CA ASN A 74 26.42 30.73 -9.39
C ASN A 74 27.66 31.36 -10.04
N LEU A 75 28.75 30.59 -10.24
CA LEU A 75 29.92 31.03 -10.97
C LEU A 75 29.64 31.04 -12.48
N GLU A 76 28.93 30.04 -12.98
CA GLU A 76 28.55 29.93 -14.38
C GLU A 76 27.61 31.09 -14.79
N MET A 77 26.66 31.45 -13.93
CA MET A 77 25.73 32.56 -14.16
C MET A 77 26.44 33.92 -14.34
N LYS A 78 27.60 34.13 -13.72
CA LYS A 78 28.38 35.37 -13.91
C LYS A 78 28.96 35.52 -15.32
N THR A 79 29.14 34.40 -16.00
CA THR A 79 29.68 34.32 -17.36
C THR A 79 28.62 34.00 -18.41
N HIS A 80 27.37 33.78 -17.99
CA HIS A 80 26.27 33.48 -18.88
C HIS A 80 26.00 34.67 -19.81
N PRO A 81 25.63 34.43 -21.08
CA PRO A 81 25.14 35.49 -21.96
C PRO A 81 24.04 36.32 -21.28
N LYS A 82 24.13 37.63 -21.40
CA LYS A 82 23.16 38.58 -20.82
C LYS A 82 21.89 38.62 -21.67
N THR A 83 21.10 37.56 -21.55
CA THR A 83 19.81 37.41 -22.22
C THR A 83 18.68 37.45 -21.20
N ALA A 84 17.53 37.93 -21.66
CA ALA A 84 16.27 38.00 -20.95
C ALA A 84 15.81 36.66 -20.34
N CYS A 85 16.19 35.57 -21.00
CA CYS A 85 15.98 34.20 -20.55
C CYS A 85 17.34 33.51 -20.38
N VAL A 86 17.49 32.77 -19.27
CA VAL A 86 18.74 32.13 -18.86
C VAL A 86 18.58 30.62 -18.86
N ALA A 87 19.56 29.91 -19.40
CA ALA A 87 19.56 28.46 -19.40
C ALA A 87 20.12 27.91 -18.09
N ILE A 88 19.45 26.92 -17.53
CA ILE A 88 19.96 26.12 -16.42
C ILE A 88 20.46 24.79 -17.01
N PRO A 89 21.78 24.52 -17.00
CA PRO A 89 22.31 23.29 -17.57
C PRO A 89 21.87 22.10 -16.71
N THR A 90 20.99 21.26 -17.25
CA THR A 90 20.50 20.07 -16.56
C THR A 90 20.77 18.81 -17.38
N PRO A 91 21.65 17.91 -16.92
CA PRO A 91 21.81 16.59 -17.51
C PRO A 91 20.47 15.85 -17.60
N GLU A 92 20.24 15.15 -18.71
CA GLU A 92 18.99 14.40 -18.92
C GLU A 92 18.71 13.37 -17.81
N ALA A 93 19.76 12.73 -17.28
CA ALA A 93 19.65 11.79 -16.16
C ALA A 93 19.14 12.43 -14.86
N LEU A 94 19.28 13.75 -14.71
CA LEU A 94 18.84 14.52 -13.54
C LEU A 94 17.49 15.19 -13.72
N HIS A 95 16.84 15.07 -14.88
CA HIS A 95 15.63 15.81 -15.22
C HIS A 95 14.57 15.76 -14.11
N GLY A 96 14.29 14.56 -13.58
CA GLY A 96 13.28 14.39 -12.53
C GLY A 96 13.69 14.90 -11.14
N GLU A 97 14.97 14.89 -10.78
CA GLU A 97 15.47 15.37 -9.48
C GLU A 97 15.59 16.90 -9.49
N ALA A 98 16.02 17.48 -10.62
CA ALA A 98 16.13 18.92 -10.83
C ALA A 98 14.77 19.63 -10.86
N LEU A 99 13.72 19.00 -11.38
CA LEU A 99 12.36 19.58 -11.36
C LEU A 99 11.83 19.81 -9.94
N ASP A 100 12.12 18.89 -9.01
CA ASP A 100 11.63 18.97 -7.63
C ASP A 100 12.24 20.15 -6.85
N VAL A 101 13.41 20.63 -7.28
CA VAL A 101 14.13 21.72 -6.63
C VAL A 101 13.92 23.04 -7.37
N ILE A 102 14.10 23.06 -8.69
CA ILE A 102 14.10 24.31 -9.46
C ILE A 102 12.70 24.93 -9.53
N VAL A 103 11.64 24.13 -9.69
CA VAL A 103 10.28 24.67 -9.87
C VAL A 103 9.78 25.40 -8.61
N PRO A 104 9.89 24.84 -7.38
CA PRO A 104 9.53 25.57 -6.16
C PRO A 104 10.37 26.84 -5.94
N LEU A 105 11.68 26.77 -6.22
CA LEU A 105 12.55 27.95 -6.12
C LEU A 105 12.12 29.05 -7.09
N CYS A 106 11.74 28.68 -8.32
CA CYS A 106 11.23 29.63 -9.30
C CYS A 106 9.91 30.27 -8.84
N GLU A 107 9.00 29.48 -8.27
CA GLU A 107 7.73 29.98 -7.71
C GLU A 107 8.00 31.02 -6.61
N GLU A 108 8.87 30.70 -5.65
CA GLU A 108 9.24 31.59 -4.54
C GLU A 108 9.93 32.88 -5.02
N LEU A 109 10.75 32.79 -6.07
CA LEU A 109 11.53 33.91 -6.59
C LEU A 109 10.81 34.72 -7.67
N GLY A 110 9.58 34.36 -8.03
CA GLY A 110 8.84 35.06 -9.08
C GLY A 110 9.35 34.79 -10.50
N LEU A 111 9.95 33.63 -10.73
CA LEU A 111 10.52 33.22 -12.02
C LEU A 111 9.57 32.28 -12.78
N VAL A 112 9.48 32.46 -14.09
CA VAL A 112 8.84 31.45 -14.96
C VAL A 112 9.87 30.39 -15.28
N PHE A 113 9.48 29.13 -15.14
CA PHE A 113 10.28 27.97 -15.50
C PHE A 113 9.76 27.34 -16.80
N TYR A 114 10.66 27.08 -17.73
CA TYR A 114 10.38 26.45 -19.02
C TYR A 114 11.25 25.23 -19.25
N ASP A 115 10.60 24.10 -19.51
CA ASP A 115 11.21 22.86 -19.94
C ASP A 115 10.92 22.64 -21.43
N THR A 116 11.99 22.51 -22.21
CA THR A 116 11.96 22.20 -23.64
C THR A 116 11.19 20.91 -23.98
N ARG A 117 10.93 20.03 -23.02
CA ARG A 117 10.09 18.82 -23.17
C ARG A 117 8.59 19.10 -23.16
N GLY A 118 8.19 20.36 -23.03
CA GLY A 118 6.81 20.78 -23.18
C GLY A 118 6.12 21.14 -21.87
N MET A 119 6.86 21.64 -20.88
CA MET A 119 6.29 22.09 -19.60
C MET A 119 6.65 23.54 -19.31
N VAL A 120 5.68 24.31 -18.82
CA VAL A 120 5.90 25.66 -18.28
C VAL A 120 5.25 25.76 -16.91
N ALA A 121 5.98 26.30 -15.94
CA ALA A 121 5.49 26.60 -14.60
C ALA A 121 5.62 28.09 -14.30
N TYR A 122 4.51 28.70 -13.90
CA TYR A 122 4.43 30.13 -13.56
C TYR A 122 4.53 30.36 -12.04
N PRO A 123 4.92 31.56 -11.59
CA PRO A 123 5.02 31.90 -10.18
C PRO A 123 3.70 31.84 -9.38
N ASP A 124 2.55 31.79 -10.05
CA ASP A 124 1.25 31.64 -9.40
C ASP A 124 0.87 30.16 -9.15
N GLY A 125 1.80 29.23 -9.41
CA GLY A 125 1.60 27.79 -9.29
C GLY A 125 0.96 27.14 -10.51
N THR A 126 0.62 27.91 -11.55
CA THR A 126 0.01 27.37 -12.77
C THR A 126 1.04 26.61 -13.61
N ILE A 127 0.74 25.37 -13.97
CA ILE A 127 1.59 24.52 -14.82
C ILE A 127 0.84 24.11 -16.09
N TYR A 128 1.48 24.31 -17.24
CA TYR A 128 0.97 23.88 -18.54
C TYR A 128 1.86 22.82 -19.19
N PRO A 129 1.26 21.86 -19.93
CA PRO A 129 -0.18 21.58 -20.00
C PRO A 129 -0.73 20.92 -18.71
N PRO A 130 -2.04 21.04 -18.41
CA PRO A 130 -2.61 20.60 -17.12
C PRO A 130 -2.47 19.10 -16.80
N ASN A 131 -2.30 18.26 -17.82
CA ASN A 131 -2.02 16.82 -17.65
C ASN A 131 -0.63 16.58 -17.03
N ILE A 132 0.38 17.39 -17.39
CA ILE A 132 1.70 17.35 -16.75
C ILE A 132 1.60 17.84 -15.31
N ALA A 133 0.81 18.89 -15.05
CA ALA A 133 0.55 19.40 -13.69
C ALA A 133 0.00 18.30 -12.76
N ARG A 134 -0.99 17.53 -13.24
CA ARG A 134 -1.53 16.37 -12.49
C ARG A 134 -0.48 15.28 -12.27
N GLY A 135 0.31 14.97 -13.29
CA GLY A 135 1.40 13.99 -13.20
C GLY A 135 2.45 14.38 -12.16
N MET A 136 2.87 15.65 -12.14
CA MET A 136 3.83 16.21 -11.18
C MET A 136 3.28 16.20 -9.75
N ALA A 137 2.01 16.56 -9.55
CA ALA A 137 1.37 16.50 -8.23
C ALA A 137 1.35 15.06 -7.67
N LEU A 138 0.94 14.09 -8.49
CA LEU A 138 0.97 12.67 -8.14
C LEU A 138 2.39 12.15 -7.83
N LEU A 139 3.37 12.60 -8.61
CA LEU A 139 4.77 12.19 -8.43
C LEU A 139 5.38 12.80 -7.16
N LYS A 140 5.08 14.07 -6.87
CA LYS A 140 5.43 14.76 -5.62
C LYS A 140 4.80 14.09 -4.40
N GLU A 141 3.53 13.71 -4.49
CA GLU A 141 2.83 12.97 -3.43
C GLU A 141 3.48 11.60 -3.18
N LYS A 142 3.74 10.83 -4.25
CA LYS A 142 4.45 9.54 -4.14
C LYS A 142 5.87 9.69 -3.56
N ARG A 143 6.60 10.72 -3.97
CA ARG A 143 7.95 11.01 -3.46
C ARG A 143 7.94 11.52 -2.02
N ALA A 144 6.98 12.36 -1.65
CA ALA A 144 6.80 12.81 -0.27
C ALA A 144 6.46 11.63 0.65
N LEU A 145 5.60 10.72 0.20
CA LEU A 145 5.33 9.45 0.90
C LEU A 145 6.58 8.57 0.98
N ALA A 146 7.38 8.49 -0.09
CA ALA A 146 8.63 7.75 -0.09
C ALA A 146 9.71 8.37 0.81
N LYS A 147 9.82 9.71 0.87
CA LYS A 147 10.74 10.47 1.73
C LYS A 147 10.31 10.40 3.19
N GLN A 148 9.02 10.58 3.48
CA GLN A 148 8.44 10.38 4.81
C GLN A 148 8.70 8.95 5.29
N SER A 149 8.52 7.96 4.41
CA SER A 149 8.91 6.59 4.68
C SER A 149 10.41 6.50 4.97
N ALA A 150 11.29 6.98 4.09
CA ALA A 150 12.74 6.91 4.28
C ALA A 150 13.26 7.60 5.56
N ASP A 151 12.70 8.75 5.93
CA ASP A 151 13.09 9.52 7.12
C ASP A 151 12.69 8.83 8.43
N ILE A 152 11.58 8.09 8.43
CA ILE A 152 11.16 7.23 9.55
C ILE A 152 12.15 6.08 9.82
N TYR A 153 12.98 5.70 8.83
CA TYR A 153 13.95 4.59 8.97
C TYR A 153 15.37 5.04 9.28
N LYS A 154 15.61 6.35 9.44
CA LYS A 154 16.92 6.88 9.83
C LYS A 154 17.27 6.43 11.26
N PRO A 155 18.54 6.10 11.56
CA PRO A 155 18.97 5.68 12.90
C PRO A 155 18.59 6.67 14.02
N GLU A 156 18.41 7.95 13.67
CA GLU A 156 18.05 9.03 14.59
C GLU A 156 16.54 9.32 14.68
N ALA A 157 15.69 8.56 13.97
CA ALA A 157 14.25 8.75 13.99
C ALA A 157 13.67 8.49 15.39
N GLN A 158 12.70 9.32 15.82
CA GLN A 158 12.07 9.14 17.12
C GLN A 158 11.29 7.82 17.14
N VAL A 159 11.47 7.05 18.22
CA VAL A 159 10.72 5.81 18.46
C VAL A 159 9.22 6.13 18.57
N PRO A 160 8.32 5.30 17.99
CA PRO A 160 6.89 5.60 18.02
C PRO A 160 6.37 5.59 19.45
N ARG A 161 5.66 6.64 19.84
CA ARG A 161 5.22 6.84 21.24
C ARG A 161 3.90 6.14 21.51
N ASP A 162 3.06 6.03 20.50
CA ASP A 162 1.76 5.38 20.59
C ASP A 162 1.53 4.45 19.39
N ARG A 163 0.39 3.76 19.47
CA ARG A 163 -0.08 2.83 18.45
C ARG A 163 -0.14 3.52 17.09
N GLU A 164 -0.80 4.67 16.99
CA GLU A 164 -1.09 5.35 15.72
C GLU A 164 0.21 5.70 14.97
N ASP A 165 1.20 6.21 15.68
CA ASP A 165 2.53 6.46 15.13
C ASP A 165 3.19 5.17 14.62
N PHE A 166 3.06 4.06 15.35
CA PHE A 166 3.58 2.77 14.89
C PHE A 166 2.86 2.25 13.63
N GLU A 167 1.54 2.41 13.55
CA GLU A 167 0.77 1.96 12.37
C GLU A 167 1.15 2.77 11.13
N LYS A 168 1.37 4.09 11.25
CA LYS A 168 1.81 4.94 10.13
C LYS A 168 3.12 4.43 9.49
N ILE A 169 3.99 3.82 10.27
CA ILE A 169 5.25 3.23 9.80
C ILE A 169 5.01 1.88 9.12
N LEU A 170 4.15 1.05 9.72
CA LEU A 170 3.87 -0.32 9.26
C LEU A 170 3.02 -0.34 7.98
N HIS A 171 2.04 0.56 7.89
CA HIS A 171 1.01 0.57 6.85
C HIS A 171 1.59 0.54 5.44
N PRO A 172 2.56 1.40 5.05
CA PRO A 172 3.09 1.42 3.68
C PRO A 172 3.67 0.06 3.23
N PHE A 173 4.45 -0.60 4.08
CA PHE A 173 5.07 -1.88 3.74
C PHE A 173 4.06 -3.02 3.68
N MET A 174 3.14 -3.07 4.65
CA MET A 174 2.11 -4.10 4.62
C MET A 174 1.20 -3.90 3.42
N HIS A 175 0.81 -2.67 3.11
CA HIS A 175 -0.03 -2.38 1.97
C HIS A 175 0.62 -2.77 0.64
N ASP A 176 1.88 -2.39 0.44
CA ASP A 176 2.65 -2.78 -0.75
C ASP A 176 2.81 -4.31 -0.82
N CYS A 177 3.12 -4.97 0.29
CA CYS A 177 3.21 -6.43 0.37
C CYS A 177 1.87 -7.11 0.03
N LEU A 178 0.77 -6.67 0.64
CA LEU A 178 -0.55 -7.26 0.43
C LEU A 178 -1.05 -7.07 -1.01
N GLU A 179 -0.79 -5.90 -1.60
CA GLU A 179 -1.13 -5.61 -3.00
C GLU A 179 -0.33 -6.50 -3.96
N ARG A 180 0.99 -6.67 -3.73
CA ARG A 180 1.83 -7.63 -4.47
C ARG A 180 1.31 -9.07 -4.36
N TYR A 181 0.72 -9.42 -3.23
CA TYR A 181 0.14 -10.75 -2.97
C TYR A 181 -1.31 -10.92 -3.42
N GLY A 182 -1.90 -9.91 -4.08
CA GLY A 182 -3.24 -9.97 -4.65
C GLY A 182 -4.38 -9.73 -3.66
N TYR A 183 -4.10 -9.18 -2.48
CA TYR A 183 -5.14 -8.76 -1.54
C TYR A 183 -5.74 -7.41 -1.95
N GLN A 184 -7.05 -7.37 -2.03
CA GLN A 184 -7.85 -6.16 -2.25
C GLN A 184 -8.27 -5.59 -0.90
N ARG A 185 -8.01 -4.29 -0.70
CA ARG A 185 -8.45 -3.57 0.50
C ARG A 185 -9.97 -3.40 0.43
N SER A 186 -10.72 -3.81 1.46
CA SER A 186 -12.14 -3.46 1.49
C SER A 186 -12.28 -1.95 1.68
N GLN A 187 -13.13 -1.32 0.87
CA GLN A 187 -13.56 0.08 1.07
C GLN A 187 -14.54 0.22 2.24
N VAL A 188 -14.60 -0.73 3.17
CA VAL A 188 -15.58 -0.73 4.25
C VAL A 188 -15.10 0.24 5.33
N THR A 189 -15.50 1.50 5.18
CA THR A 189 -15.64 2.44 6.30
C THR A 189 -16.73 1.92 7.23
N SER A 190 -16.42 0.98 8.13
CA SER A 190 -17.34 0.61 9.20
C SER A 190 -17.22 1.64 10.30
N ALA A 191 -18.19 2.55 10.33
CA ALA A 191 -18.30 3.68 11.25
C ALA A 191 -18.42 3.33 12.75
N ASN A 192 -18.03 2.14 13.20
CA ASN A 192 -18.22 1.68 14.59
C ASN A 192 -17.12 0.75 15.15
N VAL A 193 -15.92 0.70 14.57
CA VAL A 193 -14.77 0.05 15.22
C VAL A 193 -13.72 1.11 15.53
N ILE A 194 -13.74 1.58 16.78
CA ILE A 194 -12.77 2.50 17.35
C ILE A 194 -11.53 1.67 17.71
N ASP A 195 -10.36 2.15 17.30
CA ASP A 195 -9.00 1.69 17.64
C ASP A 195 -8.59 0.29 17.14
N SER A 196 -7.72 0.21 16.11
CA SER A 196 -7.60 -0.98 15.24
C SER A 196 -6.85 -0.70 13.94
N LEU A 197 -5.58 -1.08 13.80
CA LEU A 197 -4.83 -1.12 12.53
C LEU A 197 -5.76 -1.68 11.44
N GLU A 198 -6.08 -0.88 10.41
CA GLU A 198 -6.99 -1.29 9.34
C GLU A 198 -6.30 -2.27 8.36
N VAL A 199 -5.88 -3.45 8.86
CA VAL A 199 -5.76 -4.66 8.02
C VAL A 199 -7.12 -5.34 7.89
N ASP A 200 -8.07 -4.98 8.76
CA ASP A 200 -9.41 -5.57 8.78
C ASP A 200 -10.13 -5.32 7.46
N GLY A 201 -10.34 -6.42 6.71
CA GLY A 201 -11.05 -6.39 5.44
C GLY A 201 -10.15 -6.44 4.21
N CYS A 202 -8.84 -6.66 4.35
CA CYS A 202 -8.04 -7.08 3.18
C CYS A 202 -8.47 -8.49 2.77
N THR A 203 -9.02 -8.62 1.57
CA THR A 203 -9.56 -9.88 1.06
C THR A 203 -8.82 -10.33 -0.19
N LYS A 204 -8.63 -11.64 -0.35
CA LYS A 204 -8.07 -12.24 -1.55
C LYS A 204 -9.02 -13.32 -2.05
N PRO A 205 -9.46 -13.26 -3.33
CA PRO A 205 -10.29 -14.30 -3.89
C PRO A 205 -9.51 -15.61 -3.99
N MET A 206 -10.18 -16.72 -3.65
CA MET A 206 -9.65 -18.08 -3.71
C MET A 206 -10.66 -18.99 -4.42
N PRO A 207 -10.26 -20.17 -4.95
CA PRO A 207 -11.19 -21.07 -5.63
C PRO A 207 -12.41 -21.49 -4.79
N TYR A 208 -12.25 -21.65 -3.47
CA TYR A 208 -13.35 -21.98 -2.55
C TYR A 208 -14.13 -20.76 -2.02
N GLY A 209 -13.77 -19.54 -2.39
CA GLY A 209 -14.36 -18.32 -1.83
C GLY A 209 -13.33 -17.19 -1.69
N HIS A 210 -12.97 -16.84 -0.47
CA HIS A 210 -11.93 -15.84 -0.22
C HIS A 210 -11.24 -16.02 1.13
N VAL A 211 -10.03 -15.48 1.22
CA VAL A 211 -9.33 -15.26 2.49
C VAL A 211 -9.52 -13.82 2.92
N ARG A 212 -9.78 -13.59 4.20
CA ARG A 212 -9.82 -12.27 4.81
C ARG A 212 -8.75 -12.14 5.90
N LEU A 213 -7.92 -11.12 5.81
CA LEU A 213 -7.00 -10.76 6.89
C LEU A 213 -7.71 -9.83 7.88
N THR A 214 -7.49 -10.06 9.17
CA THR A 214 -7.90 -9.14 10.23
C THR A 214 -6.87 -9.14 11.34
N GLY A 215 -6.67 -7.99 11.98
CA GLY A 215 -5.75 -7.87 13.11
C GLY A 215 -5.20 -6.46 13.21
N GLY A 216 -4.22 -6.26 14.09
CA GLY A 216 -3.55 -4.98 14.23
C GLY A 216 -2.46 -4.95 15.28
N ALA A 217 -1.96 -3.74 15.55
CA ALA A 217 -0.93 -3.51 16.55
C ALA A 217 -1.54 -3.14 17.91
N GLU A 218 -0.89 -3.56 18.99
CA GLU A 218 -1.19 -3.17 20.36
C GLU A 218 0.12 -2.76 21.02
N GLY A 219 0.17 -1.63 21.74
CA GLY A 219 1.40 -1.21 22.42
C GLY A 219 1.52 0.28 22.65
N LYS A 220 2.64 0.68 23.26
CA LYS A 220 3.02 2.08 23.53
C LYS A 220 4.50 2.21 23.84
N ASN A 221 5.03 3.42 23.71
CA ASN A 221 6.39 3.80 24.10
C ASN A 221 7.47 2.86 23.52
N GLY A 222 7.46 2.66 22.21
CA GLY A 222 8.47 1.85 21.53
C GLY A 222 8.33 0.33 21.68
N TYR A 223 7.32 -0.15 22.41
CA TYR A 223 6.98 -1.56 22.52
C TYR A 223 5.62 -1.83 21.90
N PHE A 224 5.60 -2.57 20.79
CA PHE A 224 4.39 -2.90 20.04
C PHE A 224 4.33 -4.39 19.74
N ILE A 225 3.13 -4.97 19.77
CA ILE A 225 2.85 -6.34 19.38
C ILE A 225 1.92 -6.27 18.18
N LEU A 226 2.33 -6.87 17.06
CA LEU A 226 1.50 -7.02 15.87
C LEU A 226 0.85 -8.40 15.88
N LYS A 227 -0.47 -8.45 15.70
CA LYS A 227 -1.26 -9.68 15.61
C LYS A 227 -2.11 -9.65 14.36
N ILE A 228 -1.90 -10.56 13.43
CA ILE A 228 -2.68 -10.66 12.19
C ILE A 228 -3.11 -12.10 11.98
N HIS A 229 -4.38 -12.29 11.64
CA HIS A 229 -4.99 -13.58 11.37
C HIS A 229 -5.56 -13.61 9.95
N ALA A 230 -5.41 -14.75 9.27
CA ALA A 230 -6.10 -15.06 8.01
C ALA A 230 -7.31 -15.95 8.30
N TYR A 231 -8.50 -15.51 7.90
CA TYR A 231 -9.75 -16.24 8.01
C TYR A 231 -10.19 -16.75 6.65
N PHE A 232 -10.60 -18.01 6.59
CA PHE A 232 -11.13 -18.65 5.39
C PHE A 232 -12.65 -18.53 5.36
N VAL A 233 -13.18 -18.02 4.25
CA VAL A 233 -14.61 -17.75 4.06
C VAL A 233 -15.07 -18.38 2.75
N SER A 234 -16.15 -19.16 2.82
CA SER A 234 -16.67 -19.90 1.66
C SER A 234 -18.19 -19.80 1.57
N PRO A 235 -18.74 -19.13 0.52
CA PRO A 235 -20.18 -18.98 0.36
C PRO A 235 -20.93 -20.31 0.21
N ALA A 236 -20.38 -21.28 -0.52
CA ALA A 236 -21.03 -22.59 -0.69
C ALA A 236 -21.08 -23.37 0.63
N PHE A 237 -20.02 -23.29 1.43
CA PHE A 237 -20.01 -23.85 2.78
C PHE A 237 -21.06 -23.17 3.67
N GLU A 238 -21.10 -21.84 3.66
CA GLU A 238 -22.06 -21.06 4.43
C GLU A 238 -23.50 -21.43 4.09
N GLU A 239 -23.84 -21.53 2.81
CA GLU A 239 -25.19 -21.90 2.38
C GLU A 239 -25.62 -23.27 2.96
N ILE A 240 -24.72 -24.25 2.96
CA ILE A 240 -24.99 -25.58 3.51
C ILE A 240 -25.11 -25.50 5.04
N TYR A 241 -24.14 -24.87 5.70
CA TYR A 241 -24.09 -24.79 7.15
C TYR A 241 -25.31 -24.02 7.71
N ASP A 242 -25.80 -23.00 6.99
CA ASP A 242 -27.01 -22.23 7.30
C ASP A 242 -28.29 -23.08 7.24
N LYS A 243 -28.35 -24.03 6.29
CA LYS A 243 -29.47 -24.98 6.22
C LYS A 243 -29.41 -26.00 7.36
N VAL A 244 -28.25 -26.24 7.97
CA VAL A 244 -28.07 -27.24 9.05
C VAL A 244 -28.27 -26.61 10.43
N SER A 245 -27.78 -25.39 10.63
CA SER A 245 -27.72 -24.72 11.94
C SER A 245 -28.86 -23.72 12.14
N LEU A 246 -29.34 -23.59 13.37
CA LEU A 246 -30.27 -22.51 13.75
C LEU A 246 -29.54 -21.15 13.75
N PRO A 247 -30.20 -20.04 13.38
CA PRO A 247 -29.59 -18.71 13.47
C PRO A 247 -29.20 -18.39 14.92
N THR A 248 -27.92 -18.15 15.17
CA THR A 248 -27.41 -17.74 16.49
C THR A 248 -27.12 -16.24 16.53
N GLU A 249 -27.21 -15.61 17.70
CA GLU A 249 -26.89 -14.18 17.92
C GLU A 249 -25.49 -13.78 17.40
N LEU A 250 -24.51 -14.69 17.45
CA LEU A 250 -23.16 -14.50 16.90
C LEU A 250 -23.13 -14.18 15.38
N ARG A 251 -24.10 -14.66 14.59
CA ARG A 251 -24.21 -14.32 13.16
C ARG A 251 -24.73 -12.92 12.90
N GLN A 252 -25.37 -12.29 13.87
CA GLN A 252 -25.78 -10.89 13.74
C GLN A 252 -24.57 -9.96 13.84
N GLN A 253 -23.49 -10.41 14.48
CA GLN A 253 -22.26 -9.65 14.67
C GLN A 253 -21.26 -9.81 13.50
N PHE A 254 -21.27 -10.96 12.81
CA PHE A 254 -20.42 -11.21 11.65
C PHE A 254 -21.25 -11.66 10.45
N PRO A 255 -21.16 -10.98 9.28
CA PRO A 255 -22.02 -11.27 8.14
C PRO A 255 -21.70 -12.60 7.42
N TYR A 256 -20.68 -13.33 7.84
CA TYR A 256 -20.17 -14.55 7.22
C TYR A 256 -19.62 -15.51 8.28
N LEU A 257 -19.51 -16.80 7.95
CA LEU A 257 -19.03 -17.85 8.83
C LEU A 257 -17.54 -18.11 8.60
N LYS A 258 -16.74 -17.89 9.65
CA LYS A 258 -15.30 -18.16 9.63
C LYS A 258 -15.06 -19.66 9.79
N LEU A 259 -14.47 -20.29 8.77
CA LEU A 259 -14.16 -21.73 8.75
C LEU A 259 -13.03 -22.11 9.71
N ASP A 260 -11.91 -21.43 9.58
CA ASP A 260 -10.74 -21.55 10.44
C ASP A 260 -9.94 -20.24 10.39
N TYR A 261 -8.88 -20.17 11.19
CA TYR A 261 -7.89 -19.11 11.09
C TYR A 261 -6.45 -19.62 11.15
N MET A 262 -5.55 -18.89 10.47
CA MET A 262 -4.11 -19.02 10.59
C MET A 262 -3.51 -17.76 11.20
N ASN A 263 -2.54 -17.91 12.10
CA ASN A 263 -1.75 -16.79 12.61
C ASN A 263 -0.73 -16.38 11.54
N VAL A 264 -0.96 -15.24 10.91
CA VAL A 264 -0.04 -14.66 9.92
C VAL A 264 1.06 -13.87 10.60
N CYS A 265 0.75 -13.22 11.74
CA CYS A 265 1.73 -12.50 12.53
C CYS A 265 1.41 -12.59 14.02
N TYR A 266 2.46 -12.81 14.81
CA TYR A 266 2.47 -12.58 16.25
C TYR A 266 3.89 -12.17 16.68
N SER A 267 4.23 -10.90 16.47
CA SER A 267 5.61 -10.42 16.65
C SER A 267 5.66 -9.17 17.52
N SER A 268 6.66 -9.10 18.40
CA SER A 268 6.92 -7.93 19.23
C SER A 268 8.05 -7.09 18.66
N PHE A 269 7.84 -5.78 18.67
CA PHE A 269 8.77 -4.75 18.21
C PHE A 269 9.16 -3.90 19.41
N SER A 270 10.41 -4.05 19.88
CA SER A 270 11.01 -3.22 20.91
C SER A 270 12.17 -2.40 20.32
N ASP A 271 12.04 -1.08 20.24
CA ASP A 271 13.11 -0.12 19.88
C ASP A 271 13.77 -0.29 18.49
N LYS A 272 13.20 -1.08 17.57
CA LYS A 272 13.80 -1.30 16.24
C LYS A 272 12.80 -1.10 15.10
N GLN A 273 12.58 0.15 14.71
CA GLN A 273 11.94 0.51 13.43
C GLN A 273 12.62 -0.20 12.23
N LYS A 274 13.94 -0.47 12.32
CA LYS A 274 14.73 -1.17 11.28
C LYS A 274 14.34 -2.63 11.04
N GLN A 275 13.60 -3.27 11.94
CA GLN A 275 13.18 -4.66 11.78
C GLN A 275 11.85 -4.80 11.02
N ILE A 276 11.08 -3.72 10.85
CA ILE A 276 9.78 -3.79 10.19
C ILE A 276 9.90 -4.23 8.72
N PRO A 277 10.78 -3.63 7.88
CA PRO A 277 10.91 -4.06 6.49
C PRO A 277 11.43 -5.50 6.37
N GLU A 278 12.39 -5.88 7.21
CA GLU A 278 12.94 -7.24 7.23
C GLU A 278 11.87 -8.26 7.64
N PHE A 279 11.11 -7.97 8.72
CA PHE A 279 9.98 -8.77 9.18
C PHE A 279 8.92 -8.96 8.08
N ILE A 280 8.52 -7.86 7.41
CA ILE A 280 7.51 -7.92 6.34
C ILE A 280 8.00 -8.78 5.18
N ASN A 281 9.24 -8.59 4.73
CA ASN A 281 9.78 -9.31 3.57
C ASN A 281 10.21 -10.76 3.89
N THR A 282 10.14 -11.21 5.15
CA THR A 282 10.55 -12.55 5.55
C THR A 282 9.41 -13.31 6.23
N GLU A 283 9.17 -13.04 7.51
CA GLU A 283 8.19 -13.75 8.34
C GLU A 283 6.77 -13.57 7.84
N PHE A 284 6.38 -12.33 7.51
CA PHE A 284 5.01 -12.04 7.06
C PHE A 284 4.74 -12.66 5.69
N VAL A 285 5.65 -12.44 4.73
CA VAL A 285 5.61 -13.06 3.40
C VAL A 285 5.55 -14.58 3.48
N SER A 286 6.41 -15.22 4.27
CA SER A 286 6.40 -16.68 4.42
C SER A 286 5.06 -17.21 4.93
N LYS A 287 4.35 -16.45 5.76
CA LYS A 287 3.02 -16.84 6.24
C LYS A 287 1.92 -16.60 5.22
N LEU A 288 2.03 -15.56 4.40
CA LEU A 288 1.13 -15.40 3.26
C LEU A 288 1.31 -16.53 2.24
N ASP A 289 2.55 -16.97 1.98
CA ASP A 289 2.82 -18.12 1.12
C ASP A 289 2.17 -19.41 1.67
N GLU A 290 2.19 -19.62 3.00
CA GLU A 290 1.50 -20.75 3.64
C GLU A 290 -0.03 -20.66 3.47
N VAL A 291 -0.61 -19.46 3.56
CA VAL A 291 -2.05 -19.24 3.34
C VAL A 291 -2.43 -19.49 1.89
N ASP A 292 -1.59 -19.08 0.94
CA ASP A 292 -1.81 -19.24 -0.50
C ASP A 292 -1.76 -20.71 -0.95
N GLN A 293 -1.09 -21.59 -0.20
CA GLN A 293 -1.11 -23.04 -0.44
C GLN A 293 -2.47 -23.67 -0.11
N ILE A 294 -3.33 -22.97 0.64
CA ILE A 294 -4.69 -23.41 0.89
C ILE A 294 -5.56 -22.84 -0.23
N ASP A 295 -5.63 -23.58 -1.34
CA ASP A 295 -6.25 -23.15 -2.60
C ASP A 295 -7.51 -23.96 -2.99
N SER A 296 -7.89 -24.97 -2.20
CA SER A 296 -9.00 -25.87 -2.52
C SER A 296 -9.77 -26.30 -1.27
N TYR A 297 -10.99 -26.80 -1.47
CA TYR A 297 -11.80 -27.38 -0.38
C TYR A 297 -11.09 -28.55 0.30
N ASN A 298 -10.31 -29.35 -0.45
CA ASN A 298 -9.55 -30.44 0.13
C ASN A 298 -8.43 -29.94 1.07
N GLN A 299 -7.73 -28.86 0.72
CA GLN A 299 -6.73 -28.28 1.61
C GLN A 299 -7.37 -27.67 2.87
N LEU A 300 -8.51 -27.00 2.73
CA LEU A 300 -9.30 -26.52 3.88
C LEU A 300 -9.74 -27.68 4.79
N PHE A 301 -10.19 -28.79 4.20
CA PHE A 301 -10.52 -30.00 4.94
C PHE A 301 -9.31 -30.52 5.73
N LEU A 302 -8.15 -30.67 5.08
CA LEU A 302 -6.93 -31.20 5.70
C LEU A 302 -6.44 -30.31 6.86
N LEU A 303 -6.54 -28.98 6.71
CA LEU A 303 -6.19 -28.02 7.75
C LEU A 303 -6.98 -28.28 9.05
N LEU A 304 -8.28 -28.50 8.94
CA LEU A 304 -9.17 -28.76 10.07
C LEU A 304 -9.09 -30.20 10.57
N HIS A 305 -9.01 -31.18 9.67
CA HIS A 305 -8.96 -32.61 10.02
C HIS A 305 -7.72 -32.94 10.86
N ASN A 306 -6.57 -32.34 10.53
CA ASN A 306 -5.33 -32.49 11.30
C ASN A 306 -5.45 -32.04 12.76
N LYS A 307 -6.37 -31.12 13.09
CA LYS A 307 -6.63 -30.71 14.48
C LYS A 307 -7.39 -31.80 15.25
N ILE A 308 -8.35 -32.47 14.61
CA ILE A 308 -9.06 -33.62 15.21
C ILE A 308 -8.12 -34.81 15.41
N ALA A 309 -7.29 -35.13 14.41
CA ALA A 309 -6.33 -36.22 14.52
C ALA A 309 -5.35 -36.06 15.70
N LYS A 310 -5.10 -34.81 16.12
CA LYS A 310 -4.28 -34.46 17.30
C LYS A 310 -5.07 -34.44 18.63
N GLY A 311 -6.35 -34.81 18.62
CA GLY A 311 -7.21 -34.89 19.80
C GLY A 311 -7.76 -33.55 20.28
N HIS A 312 -7.74 -32.50 19.46
CA HIS A 312 -8.19 -31.16 19.88
C HIS A 312 -9.70 -30.94 19.77
N SER A 313 -10.46 -31.86 19.17
CA SER A 313 -11.90 -31.73 19.04
C SER A 313 -12.56 -33.12 19.02
N HIS A 314 -13.37 -33.40 20.05
CA HIS A 314 -14.12 -34.64 20.20
C HIS A 314 -15.47 -34.56 19.45
N GLY A 315 -15.39 -34.42 18.12
CA GLY A 315 -16.56 -34.30 17.24
C GLY A 315 -17.21 -32.91 17.19
N GLU A 316 -16.65 -31.90 17.87
CA GLU A 316 -17.19 -30.53 17.91
C GLU A 316 -17.26 -29.84 16.54
N SER A 317 -16.45 -30.30 15.58
CA SER A 317 -16.34 -29.75 14.24
C SER A 317 -16.63 -30.78 13.14
N ALA A 318 -17.28 -31.90 13.50
CA ALA A 318 -17.55 -33.00 12.58
C ALA A 318 -18.44 -32.58 11.40
N ASP A 319 -19.42 -31.71 11.64
CA ASP A 319 -20.26 -31.13 10.59
C ASP A 319 -19.46 -30.26 9.61
N ILE A 320 -18.61 -29.36 10.11
CA ILE A 320 -17.79 -28.47 9.29
C ILE A 320 -16.91 -29.30 8.36
N GLN A 321 -16.27 -30.34 8.92
CA GLN A 321 -15.37 -31.19 8.17
C GLN A 321 -16.11 -32.06 7.16
N LEU A 322 -17.28 -32.59 7.50
CA LEU A 322 -18.07 -33.39 6.58
C LEU A 322 -18.57 -32.55 5.41
N ILE A 323 -19.00 -31.30 5.64
CA ILE A 323 -19.36 -30.37 4.57
C ILE A 323 -18.14 -30.13 3.65
N LEU A 324 -16.96 -29.85 4.21
CA LEU A 324 -15.75 -29.64 3.40
C LEU A 324 -15.33 -30.89 2.64
N ALA A 325 -15.42 -32.08 3.24
CA ALA A 325 -15.14 -33.35 2.57
C ALA A 325 -16.08 -33.59 1.38
N LYS A 326 -17.38 -33.24 1.55
CA LYS A 326 -18.37 -33.33 0.47
C LYS A 326 -18.05 -32.36 -0.66
N LEU A 327 -17.80 -31.09 -0.33
CA LEU A 327 -17.44 -30.05 -1.29
C LEU A 327 -16.15 -30.40 -2.05
N ALA A 328 -15.17 -30.98 -1.35
CA ALA A 328 -13.91 -31.44 -1.94
C ALA A 328 -14.02 -32.74 -2.78
N GLY A 329 -15.20 -33.38 -2.84
CA GLY A 329 -15.39 -34.60 -3.61
C GLY A 329 -14.51 -35.77 -3.16
N ARG A 330 -14.23 -35.88 -1.86
CA ARG A 330 -13.29 -36.89 -1.34
C ARG A 330 -13.79 -38.32 -1.59
N GLU A 331 -12.87 -39.19 -2.01
CA GLU A 331 -13.15 -40.61 -2.26
C GLU A 331 -13.54 -41.38 -0.97
N ASP A 332 -12.99 -40.96 0.18
CA ASP A 332 -13.24 -41.55 1.50
C ASP A 332 -14.43 -40.92 2.23
N TYR A 333 -15.29 -40.16 1.54
CA TYR A 333 -16.40 -39.43 2.15
C TYR A 333 -17.34 -40.33 2.98
N ASP A 334 -17.70 -41.51 2.47
CA ASP A 334 -18.60 -42.43 3.17
C ASP A 334 -17.95 -43.02 4.44
N ASP A 335 -16.64 -43.27 4.41
CA ASP A 335 -15.88 -43.72 5.58
C ASP A 335 -15.80 -42.61 6.64
N LEU A 336 -15.64 -41.35 6.21
CA LEU A 336 -15.64 -40.18 7.09
C LEU A 336 -16.99 -40.01 7.82
N ILE A 337 -18.13 -40.34 7.20
CA ILE A 337 -19.43 -40.34 7.88
C ILE A 337 -19.41 -41.28 9.09
N ILE A 338 -18.91 -42.52 8.90
CA ILE A 338 -18.84 -43.53 9.95
C ILE A 338 -17.89 -43.07 11.05
N GLN A 339 -16.68 -42.65 10.68
CA GLN A 339 -15.65 -42.20 11.61
C GLN A 339 -16.13 -41.02 12.47
N TYR A 340 -16.75 -40.02 11.85
CA TYR A 340 -17.23 -38.84 12.57
C TYR A 340 -18.44 -39.15 13.44
N ARG A 341 -19.30 -40.09 13.03
CA ARG A 341 -20.39 -40.55 13.89
C ARG A 341 -19.85 -41.20 15.17
N GLU A 342 -18.86 -42.09 15.04
CA GLU A 342 -18.21 -42.70 16.20
C GLU A 342 -17.55 -41.68 17.12
N LEU A 343 -16.91 -40.63 16.58
CA LEU A 343 -16.33 -39.56 17.39
C LEU A 343 -17.38 -38.76 18.17
N ILE A 344 -18.53 -38.47 17.56
CA ILE A 344 -19.65 -37.78 18.22
C ILE A 344 -20.22 -38.65 19.34
N ASP A 345 -20.47 -39.92 19.06
CA ASP A 345 -21.07 -40.85 20.02
C ASP A 345 -20.18 -41.10 21.24
N ASN A 346 -18.85 -41.06 21.04
CA ASN A 346 -17.83 -41.19 22.08
C ASN A 346 -17.36 -39.85 22.67
N SER A 347 -17.98 -38.73 22.29
CA SER A 347 -17.59 -37.42 22.82
C SER A 347 -17.82 -37.36 24.34
N PRO A 348 -16.83 -36.93 25.13
CA PRO A 348 -17.00 -36.77 26.58
C PRO A 348 -17.86 -35.54 26.95
N ASN A 349 -18.26 -34.74 25.96
CA ASN A 349 -19.04 -33.53 26.14
C ASN A 349 -20.50 -33.77 25.69
N ASP A 350 -21.39 -33.99 26.65
CA ASP A 350 -22.81 -34.26 26.40
C ASP A 350 -23.51 -33.13 25.61
N TYR A 351 -23.09 -31.88 25.80
CA TYR A 351 -23.65 -30.76 25.05
C TYR A 351 -23.33 -30.88 23.55
N VAL A 352 -22.07 -31.19 23.23
CA VAL A 352 -21.61 -31.38 21.84
C VAL A 352 -22.30 -32.57 21.22
N LYS A 353 -22.35 -33.69 21.95
CA LYS A 353 -23.02 -34.92 21.52
C LYS A 353 -24.48 -34.68 21.19
N ASN A 354 -25.23 -34.03 22.08
CA ASN A 354 -26.65 -33.74 21.87
C ASN A 354 -26.86 -32.79 20.68
N ARG A 355 -26.13 -31.68 20.63
CA ARG A 355 -26.19 -30.72 19.53
C ARG A 355 -25.87 -31.35 18.17
N MET A 356 -24.87 -32.23 18.12
CA MET A 356 -24.50 -32.94 16.90
C MET A 356 -25.57 -33.95 16.49
N ASN A 357 -26.10 -34.73 17.43
CA ASN A 357 -27.15 -35.70 17.15
C ASN A 357 -28.43 -35.05 16.62
N GLU A 358 -28.79 -33.87 17.11
CA GLU A 358 -29.97 -33.12 16.64
C GLU A 358 -29.85 -32.67 15.17
N ARG A 359 -28.63 -32.44 14.67
CA ARG A 359 -28.39 -31.92 13.32
C ARG A 359 -27.83 -32.92 12.33
N TRP A 360 -27.34 -34.08 12.80
CA TRP A 360 -26.60 -35.03 11.98
C TRP A 360 -27.42 -35.57 10.81
N ASP A 361 -28.63 -36.07 11.07
CA ASP A 361 -29.47 -36.66 10.03
C ASP A 361 -29.88 -35.60 8.99
N ARG A 362 -30.18 -34.38 9.45
CA ARG A 362 -30.47 -33.23 8.59
C ARG A 362 -29.26 -32.84 7.74
N LEU A 363 -28.05 -32.87 8.31
CA LEU A 363 -26.82 -32.61 7.58
C LEU A 363 -26.64 -33.64 6.47
N LEU A 364 -26.78 -34.93 6.76
CA LEU A 364 -26.65 -35.99 5.76
C LEU A 364 -27.70 -35.87 4.65
N GLU A 365 -28.94 -35.53 4.99
CA GLU A 365 -30.00 -35.26 4.02
C GLU A 365 -29.60 -34.12 3.07
N ILE A 366 -29.14 -32.99 3.61
CA ILE A 366 -28.69 -31.85 2.80
C ILE A 366 -27.51 -32.25 1.91
N LEU A 367 -26.48 -32.87 2.49
CA LEU A 367 -25.27 -33.27 1.75
C LEU A 367 -25.54 -34.32 0.66
N SER A 368 -26.62 -35.10 0.76
CA SER A 368 -27.03 -36.02 -0.30
C SER A 368 -27.42 -35.31 -1.61
N THR A 369 -27.78 -34.03 -1.53
CA THR A 369 -28.20 -33.20 -2.68
C THR A 369 -27.10 -32.27 -3.20
N VAL A 370 -25.98 -32.19 -2.49
CA VAL A 370 -24.85 -31.30 -2.84
C VAL A 370 -23.92 -32.03 -3.81
N GLU A 371 -23.57 -31.38 -4.91
CA GLU A 371 -22.52 -31.85 -5.81
C GLU A 371 -21.15 -31.31 -5.35
N PRO A 372 -20.06 -32.09 -5.51
CA PRO A 372 -18.71 -31.60 -5.27
C PRO A 372 -18.36 -30.38 -6.15
N LEU A 373 -17.46 -29.54 -5.66
CA LEU A 373 -16.92 -28.38 -6.38
C LEU A 373 -15.41 -28.61 -6.57
N GLU A 374 -14.97 -28.62 -7.83
CA GLU A 374 -13.56 -28.79 -8.21
C GLU A 374 -12.64 -27.71 -7.63
#